data_AF-A0A1I1BCC1-F1
#
_entry.id   AF-A0A1I1BCC1-F1
#
_cell.length_a   1.000
_cell.length_b   1.000
_cell.length_c   1.000
_cell.angle_alpha   90.00
_cell.angle_beta   90.00
_cell.angle_gamma   90.00
#
_symmetry.space_group_name_H-M   'P 1'
#
loop_
_entity.id
_entity.type
_entity.pdbx_description
1 polymer ?
#
loop_
_entity_poly.entity_id
_entity_poly.type
_entity_poly.pdbx_seq_one_letter_code
_entity_poly.pdbx_strand_id
1 'polypeptide(L)'
;MGSNDKSRAGQRPEDDADTYALTREEPNKNRGAGWSVALRRRGHKIVRLFKDSIYGSAETAYTQARAYRDAIITALPPPTNLEQAVKLRRNNQSGISGVRRVETDQGDVWQATLLTKDGQKKENFAVGRYGEEAAKSMAIAQRARWLRGLPVKHLAYAHHAEAITSTTFAEQLTPAINVLPQVQISAEEVAARIAEINARFDAYRPPRLRVRVKSYGKDRLSIAVSDGGQPAQRKLMQINTASLSPEEIRASVRARIYSTIGAVYDADVAQWFAEVHGDALLTEGAFDVSEGFNVLVWVPVKAELSL
;
A
#
# COMPACT_ATOMS: atom_id res chain seq x y z
N MET A 1 -3.01 52.25 -5.31
CA MET A 1 -3.85 51.26 -4.62
C MET A 1 -3.65 49.89 -5.29
N GLY A 2 -2.82 49.02 -4.72
CA GLY A 2 -2.69 47.63 -5.14
C GLY A 2 -3.27 46.73 -4.06
N SER A 3 -4.51 46.28 -4.26
CA SER A 3 -5.18 45.36 -3.34
C SER A 3 -4.69 43.94 -3.62
N ASN A 4 -3.93 43.42 -2.65
CA ASN A 4 -3.36 42.09 -2.62
C ASN A 4 -4.42 41.13 -2.04
N ASP A 5 -5.17 40.44 -2.88
CA ASP A 5 -6.14 39.43 -2.43
C ASP A 5 -5.42 38.10 -2.13
N LYS A 6 -4.96 37.96 -0.87
CA LYS A 6 -4.58 36.68 -0.29
C LYS A 6 -5.73 36.17 0.57
N SER A 7 -6.75 35.57 -0.04
CA SER A 7 -7.77 34.83 0.73
C SER A 7 -8.45 33.71 -0.06
N ARG A 8 -7.72 32.66 -0.41
CA ARG A 8 -8.32 31.34 -0.65
C ARG A 8 -7.45 30.23 -0.05
N ALA A 9 -7.44 30.16 1.27
CA ALA A 9 -7.16 28.89 1.94
C ALA A 9 -8.35 27.97 1.63
N GLY A 10 -8.24 27.21 0.54
CA GLY A 10 -9.23 26.19 0.21
C GLY A 10 -9.40 25.24 1.39
N GLN A 11 -10.62 25.13 1.90
CA GLN A 11 -11.02 24.02 2.76
C GLN A 11 -10.58 22.73 2.05
N ARG A 12 -9.76 21.91 2.72
CA ARG A 12 -9.45 20.58 2.20
C ARG A 12 -10.78 19.83 2.11
N PRO A 13 -11.07 19.17 0.98
CA PRO A 13 -12.27 18.36 0.87
C PRO A 13 -12.30 17.38 2.04
N GLU A 14 -13.48 17.24 2.66
CA GLU A 14 -13.73 16.20 3.64
C GLU A 14 -13.41 14.86 2.95
N ASP A 15 -12.29 14.23 3.36
CA ASP A 15 -11.85 12.97 2.77
C ASP A 15 -12.88 11.88 3.15
N ASP A 16 -13.81 11.62 2.24
CA ASP A 16 -14.81 10.58 2.36
C ASP A 16 -14.14 9.20 2.48
N ALA A 17 -14.80 8.29 3.21
CA ALA A 17 -14.31 6.92 3.42
C ALA A 17 -13.97 6.19 2.12
N ASP A 18 -14.62 6.56 1.02
CA ASP A 18 -14.47 5.93 -0.29
C ASP A 18 -13.35 6.54 -1.15
N THR A 19 -12.81 7.71 -0.77
CA THR A 19 -11.80 8.45 -1.55
C THR A 19 -10.47 8.62 -0.82
N TYR A 20 -10.45 8.53 0.52
CA TYR A 20 -9.21 8.67 1.28
C TYR A 20 -8.12 7.70 0.79
N ALA A 21 -6.97 8.26 0.40
CA ALA A 21 -5.80 7.54 -0.09
C ALA A 21 -6.02 6.65 -1.32
N LEU A 22 -7.16 6.77 -2.01
CA LEU A 22 -7.48 6.02 -3.23
C LEU A 22 -7.54 7.00 -4.41
N THR A 23 -6.89 6.66 -5.52
CA THR A 23 -6.92 7.49 -6.72
C THR A 23 -7.07 6.61 -7.95
N ARG A 24 -8.02 6.97 -8.82
CA ARG A 24 -8.16 6.33 -10.13
C ARG A 24 -7.03 6.80 -11.04
N GLU A 25 -6.28 5.84 -11.59
CA GLU A 25 -5.28 6.08 -12.63
C GLU A 25 -5.89 5.72 -13.99
N GLU A 26 -6.04 6.73 -14.84
CA GLU A 26 -6.53 6.56 -16.21
C GLU A 26 -5.47 5.90 -17.10
N PRO A 27 -5.89 5.15 -18.14
CA PRO A 27 -4.96 4.53 -19.06
C PRO A 27 -4.21 5.61 -19.84
N ASN A 28 -2.93 5.38 -20.08
CA ASN A 28 -2.10 6.22 -20.94
C ASN A 28 -1.35 5.36 -21.97
N LYS A 29 -0.60 6.02 -22.86
CA LYS A 29 0.14 5.34 -23.96
C LYS A 29 1.07 4.22 -23.49
N ASN A 30 1.54 4.26 -22.25
CA ASN A 30 2.55 3.35 -21.71
C ASN A 30 2.00 2.43 -20.59
N ARG A 31 0.81 2.70 -20.05
CA ARG A 31 0.27 2.01 -18.87
C ARG A 31 -1.25 1.89 -18.97
N GLY A 32 -1.77 0.69 -18.69
CA GLY A 32 -3.20 0.48 -18.51
C GLY A 32 -3.72 1.14 -17.22
N ALA A 33 -5.03 1.28 -17.14
CA ALA A 33 -5.73 1.89 -16.01
C ALA A 33 -5.64 1.05 -14.72
N GLY A 34 -5.92 1.69 -13.59
CA GLY A 34 -5.90 1.05 -12.29
C GLY A 34 -6.31 1.97 -11.14
N TRP A 35 -6.18 1.47 -9.92
CA TRP A 35 -6.38 2.23 -8.68
C TRP A 35 -5.10 2.27 -7.88
N SER A 36 -4.62 3.47 -7.55
CA SER A 36 -3.48 3.64 -6.66
C SER A 36 -3.93 3.91 -5.23
N VAL A 37 -3.25 3.22 -4.32
CA VAL A 37 -3.30 3.48 -2.89
C VAL A 37 -2.07 4.29 -2.53
N ALA A 38 -2.23 5.48 -1.96
CA ALA A 38 -1.13 6.35 -1.56
C ALA A 38 -1.39 6.97 -0.19
N LEU A 39 -0.67 6.51 0.84
CA LEU A 39 -0.80 7.05 2.19
C LEU A 39 0.54 7.05 2.94
N ARG A 40 0.59 7.81 4.04
CA ARG A 40 1.74 7.84 4.95
C ARG A 40 1.32 7.35 6.33
N ARG A 41 2.08 6.42 6.89
CA ARG A 41 1.91 5.89 8.26
C ARG A 41 3.26 5.65 8.90
N ARG A 42 3.41 6.02 10.17
CA ARG A 42 4.63 5.79 10.98
C ARG A 42 5.94 6.17 10.24
N GLY A 43 5.94 7.30 9.53
CA GLY A 43 7.09 7.79 8.76
C GLY A 43 7.34 7.12 7.39
N HIS A 44 6.57 6.10 7.03
CA HIS A 44 6.70 5.36 5.79
C HIS A 44 5.69 5.84 4.74
N LYS A 45 6.15 6.03 3.49
CA LYS A 45 5.29 6.30 2.34
C LYS A 45 4.90 4.96 1.72
N ILE A 46 3.61 4.66 1.72
CA ILE A 46 3.04 3.42 1.21
C ILE A 46 2.33 3.76 -0.09
N VAL A 47 2.81 3.20 -1.20
CA VAL A 47 2.24 3.38 -2.54
C VAL A 47 2.11 2.04 -3.21
N ARG A 48 0.91 1.71 -3.71
CA ARG A 48 0.66 0.47 -4.44
C ARG A 48 -0.40 0.69 -5.52
N LEU A 49 -0.17 0.11 -6.70
CA LEU A 49 -1.09 0.20 -7.85
C LEU A 49 -1.80 -1.14 -8.08
N PHE A 50 -3.11 -1.09 -8.22
CA PHE A 50 -4.01 -2.19 -8.52
C PHE A 50 -4.52 -2.02 -9.95
N LYS A 51 -3.92 -2.73 -10.91
CA LYS A 51 -4.25 -2.57 -12.34
C LYS A 51 -5.52 -3.33 -12.70
N ASP A 52 -6.34 -2.73 -13.56
CA ASP A 52 -7.54 -3.38 -14.11
C ASP A 52 -7.16 -4.66 -14.87
N SER A 53 -6.03 -4.64 -15.60
CA SER A 53 -5.50 -5.81 -16.31
C SER A 53 -5.02 -6.96 -15.41
N ILE A 54 -4.94 -6.75 -14.09
CA ILE A 54 -4.66 -7.80 -13.11
C ILE A 54 -5.99 -8.31 -12.52
N TYR A 55 -6.91 -7.41 -12.19
CA TYR A 55 -8.12 -7.75 -11.44
C TYR A 55 -9.38 -7.93 -12.28
N GLY A 56 -9.32 -7.69 -13.60
CA GLY A 56 -10.44 -7.88 -14.54
C GLY A 56 -11.18 -6.59 -14.87
N SER A 57 -11.40 -5.71 -13.89
CA SER A 57 -12.19 -4.50 -14.05
C SER A 57 -11.73 -3.37 -13.13
N ALA A 58 -12.24 -2.17 -13.39
CA ALA A 58 -12.02 -1.02 -12.51
C ALA A 58 -12.67 -1.22 -11.11
N GLU A 59 -13.80 -1.92 -11.04
CA GLU A 59 -14.54 -2.16 -9.78
C GLU A 59 -13.84 -3.19 -8.89
N THR A 60 -13.38 -4.30 -9.48
CA THR A 60 -12.61 -5.31 -8.75
C THR A 60 -11.25 -4.75 -8.32
N ALA A 61 -10.60 -3.95 -9.17
CA ALA A 61 -9.37 -3.23 -8.81
C ALA A 61 -9.59 -2.24 -7.67
N TYR A 62 -10.71 -1.49 -7.67
CA TYR A 62 -11.09 -0.58 -6.58
C TYR A 62 -11.28 -1.35 -5.26
N THR A 63 -12.05 -2.43 -5.29
CA THR A 63 -12.33 -3.26 -4.11
C THR A 63 -11.03 -3.76 -3.46
N GLN A 64 -10.07 -4.21 -4.28
CA GLN A 64 -8.77 -4.67 -3.80
C GLN A 64 -7.90 -3.52 -3.27
N ALA A 65 -7.91 -2.35 -3.93
CA ALA A 65 -7.21 -1.17 -3.46
C ALA A 65 -7.75 -0.68 -2.11
N ARG A 66 -9.08 -0.64 -1.94
CA ARG A 66 -9.76 -0.30 -0.69
C ARG A 66 -9.42 -1.29 0.43
N ALA A 67 -9.53 -2.60 0.17
CA ALA A 67 -9.16 -3.62 1.14
C ALA A 67 -7.68 -3.51 1.58
N TYR A 68 -6.78 -3.20 0.65
CA TYR A 68 -5.37 -2.98 0.96
C TYR A 68 -5.16 -1.75 1.83
N ARG A 69 -5.80 -0.62 1.50
CA ARG A 69 -5.78 0.59 2.33
C ARG A 69 -6.25 0.29 3.74
N ASP A 70 -7.39 -0.40 3.88
CA ASP A 70 -8.01 -0.69 5.18
C ASP A 70 -7.13 -1.65 5.99
N ALA A 71 -6.50 -2.65 5.36
CA ALA A 71 -5.51 -3.51 6.00
C ALA A 71 -4.29 -2.73 6.51
N ILE A 72 -3.80 -1.76 5.74
CA ILE A 72 -2.67 -0.92 6.15
C ILE A 72 -3.05 0.00 7.32
N ILE A 73 -4.23 0.63 7.27
CA ILE A 73 -4.75 1.47 8.36
C ILE A 73 -4.92 0.64 9.64
N THR A 74 -5.43 -0.58 9.50
CA THR A 74 -5.68 -1.50 10.62
C THR A 74 -4.39 -2.06 11.19
N ALA A 75 -3.33 -2.27 10.39
CA ALA A 75 -2.08 -2.83 10.90
C ALA A 75 -1.12 -1.78 11.47
N LEU A 76 -1.25 -0.53 11.02
CA LEU A 76 -0.37 0.58 11.36
C LEU A 76 -1.18 1.75 11.93
N PRO A 77 -1.42 1.79 13.26
CA PRO A 77 -2.16 2.86 13.87
C PRO A 77 -1.46 4.20 13.60
N PRO A 78 -2.23 5.29 13.37
CA PRO A 78 -1.67 6.64 13.33
C PRO A 78 -0.85 6.93 14.60
N PRO A 79 0.19 7.76 14.52
CA PRO A 79 0.90 8.15 15.72
C PRO A 79 -0.03 8.92 16.67
N THR A 80 0.15 8.74 17.97
CA THR A 80 -0.63 9.51 18.95
C THR A 80 -0.02 10.91 19.15
N ASN A 81 -0.84 11.86 19.62
CA ASN A 81 -0.35 13.16 20.06
C ASN A 81 0.70 13.05 21.19
N LEU A 82 0.57 12.04 22.05
CA LEU A 82 1.51 11.71 23.11
C LEU A 82 2.86 11.26 22.53
N GLU A 83 2.86 10.32 21.58
CA GLU A 83 4.07 9.88 20.88
C GLU A 83 4.82 11.06 20.22
N GLN A 84 4.09 12.00 19.63
CA GLN A 84 4.69 13.22 19.09
C GLN A 84 5.27 14.13 20.16
N ALA A 85 4.60 14.24 21.31
CA ALA A 85 5.04 15.09 22.42
C ALA A 85 6.33 14.56 23.07
N VAL A 86 6.51 13.24 23.17
CA VAL A 86 7.72 12.63 23.77
C VAL A 86 8.86 12.41 22.77
N LYS A 87 8.60 12.56 21.46
CA LYS A 87 9.61 12.37 20.42
C LYS A 87 10.78 13.35 20.59
N LEU A 88 11.98 12.79 20.77
CA LEU A 88 13.21 13.57 20.89
C LEU A 88 13.56 14.23 19.55
N ARG A 89 13.93 15.50 19.59
CA ARG A 89 14.41 16.25 18.43
C ARG A 89 15.94 16.20 18.37
N ARG A 90 16.51 16.22 17.17
CA ARG A 90 17.98 16.17 16.96
C ARG A 90 18.74 17.27 17.69
N ASN A 91 18.11 18.42 17.90
CA ASN A 91 18.69 19.57 18.58
C ASN A 91 18.40 19.62 20.08
N ASN A 92 17.86 18.55 20.66
CA ASN A 92 17.57 18.48 22.09
C ASN A 92 18.84 18.08 22.87
N GLN A 93 19.27 18.95 23.78
CA GLN A 93 20.44 18.73 24.63
C GLN A 93 20.09 18.23 26.04
N SER A 94 18.81 18.20 26.42
CA SER A 94 18.36 17.80 27.76
C SER A 94 18.11 16.30 27.87
N GLY A 95 17.96 15.60 26.74
CA GLY A 95 17.52 14.21 26.66
C GLY A 95 16.00 14.03 26.78
N ILE A 96 15.23 15.10 27.02
CA ILE A 96 13.78 15.06 27.24
C ILE A 96 13.09 16.06 26.32
N SER A 97 12.18 15.56 25.48
CA SER A 97 11.45 16.42 24.53
C SER A 97 10.62 17.49 25.26
N GLY A 98 10.76 18.74 24.82
CA GLY A 98 10.09 19.89 25.43
C GLY A 98 10.81 20.49 26.65
N VAL A 99 11.94 19.92 27.09
CA VAL A 99 12.80 20.48 28.14
C VAL A 99 14.09 21.00 27.52
N ARG A 100 14.48 22.25 27.84
CA ARG A 100 15.75 22.84 27.36
C ARG A 100 16.27 23.91 28.31
N ARG A 101 17.58 24.15 28.28
CA ARG A 101 18.22 25.32 28.88
C ARG A 101 18.06 26.52 27.93
N VAL A 102 17.72 27.68 28.48
CA VAL A 102 17.52 28.93 27.74
C VAL A 102 18.21 30.05 28.49
N GLU A 103 19.06 30.79 27.78
CA GLU A 103 19.65 32.03 28.30
C GLU A 103 18.62 33.16 28.15
N THR A 104 18.42 33.94 29.22
CA THR A 104 17.50 35.08 29.23
C THR A 104 18.17 36.31 29.85
N ASP A 105 17.63 37.50 29.61
CA ASP A 105 18.16 38.76 30.18
C ASP A 105 18.17 38.76 31.71
N GLN A 106 17.34 37.91 32.34
CA GLN A 106 17.25 37.75 33.80
C GLN A 106 18.09 36.58 34.34
N GLY A 107 18.92 35.98 33.50
CA GLY A 107 19.75 34.81 33.80
C GLY A 107 19.24 33.51 33.19
N ASP A 108 20.01 32.44 33.37
CA ASP A 108 19.71 31.14 32.77
C ASP A 108 18.49 30.47 33.40
N VAL A 109 17.67 29.85 32.55
CA VAL A 109 16.50 29.09 32.99
C VAL A 109 16.45 27.71 32.37
N TRP A 110 15.93 26.75 33.13
CA TRP A 110 15.42 25.50 32.59
C TRP A 110 13.95 25.68 32.22
N GLN A 111 13.62 25.41 30.95
CA GLN A 111 12.29 25.64 30.39
C GLN A 111 11.62 24.32 30.05
N ALA A 112 10.38 24.15 30.50
CA ALA A 112 9.46 23.11 30.06
C ALA A 112 8.44 23.70 29.08
N THR A 113 8.13 22.96 28.01
CA THR A 113 7.12 23.33 27.01
C THR A 113 6.23 22.13 26.63
N LEU A 114 4.95 22.36 26.33
CA LEU A 114 4.04 21.38 25.71
C LEU A 114 3.11 22.09 24.71
N LEU A 115 3.03 21.59 23.48
CA LEU A 115 1.98 22.00 22.56
C LEU A 115 0.71 21.18 22.84
N THR A 116 -0.40 21.86 23.06
CA THR A 116 -1.73 21.27 23.26
C THR A 116 -2.72 21.87 22.24
N LYS A 117 -3.94 21.33 22.17
CA LYS A 117 -5.02 21.90 21.35
C LYS A 117 -5.34 23.35 21.74
N ASP A 118 -5.16 23.69 23.02
CA ASP A 118 -5.46 25.00 23.60
C ASP A 118 -4.27 25.97 23.50
N GLY A 119 -3.19 25.57 22.81
CA GLY A 119 -1.98 26.36 22.62
C GLY A 119 -0.73 25.78 23.28
N GLN A 120 0.34 26.58 23.32
CA GLN A 120 1.63 26.20 23.88
C GLN A 120 1.70 26.53 25.38
N LYS A 121 1.79 25.49 26.22
CA LYS A 121 2.18 25.63 27.62
C LYS A 121 3.69 25.82 27.72
N LYS A 122 4.12 26.78 28.54
CA LYS A 122 5.53 27.09 28.81
C LYS A 122 5.70 27.49 30.27
N GLU A 123 6.76 26.98 30.89
CA GLU A 123 7.13 27.31 32.27
C GLU A 123 8.65 27.32 32.41
N ASN A 124 9.18 28.30 33.15
CA ASN A 124 10.61 28.55 33.32
C ASN A 124 11.01 28.40 34.79
N PHE A 125 12.13 27.75 35.04
CA PHE A 125 12.72 27.56 36.37
C PHE A 125 14.11 28.19 36.37
N ALA A 126 14.29 29.25 37.15
CA ALA A 126 15.53 30.03 37.16
C ALA A 126 16.69 29.29 37.83
N VAL A 127 17.82 29.18 37.14
CA VAL A 127 19.04 28.54 37.66
C VAL A 127 19.59 29.33 38.85
N GLY A 128 19.56 30.68 38.79
CA GLY A 128 20.01 31.52 39.90
C GLY A 128 19.21 31.35 41.20
N ARG A 129 17.96 30.86 41.13
CA ARG A 129 17.10 30.65 42.32
C ARG A 129 17.17 29.23 42.87
N TYR A 130 17.24 28.23 41.99
CA TYR A 130 17.11 26.82 42.39
C TYR A 130 18.40 26.03 42.23
N GLY A 131 19.42 26.57 41.56
CA GLY A 131 20.60 25.81 41.12
C GLY A 131 20.31 25.00 39.85
N GLU A 132 21.38 24.62 39.14
CA GLU A 132 21.31 23.97 37.83
C GLU A 132 20.52 22.65 37.86
N GLU A 133 20.88 21.76 38.78
CA GLU A 133 20.28 20.43 38.89
C GLU A 133 18.81 20.48 39.33
N ALA A 134 18.49 21.31 40.33
CA ALA A 134 17.12 21.40 40.83
C ALA A 134 16.20 22.10 39.81
N ALA A 135 16.67 23.16 39.13
CA ALA A 135 15.91 23.81 38.06
C ALA A 135 15.61 22.84 36.91
N LYS A 136 16.60 22.02 36.51
CA LYS A 136 16.41 20.96 35.51
C LYS A 136 15.38 19.93 35.98
N SER A 137 15.50 19.46 37.22
CA SER A 137 14.57 18.48 37.82
C SER A 137 13.12 19.00 37.86
N MET A 138 12.93 20.27 38.24
CA MET A 138 11.60 20.92 38.24
C MET A 138 11.01 21.01 36.83
N ALA A 139 11.81 21.38 35.82
CA ALA A 139 11.35 21.42 34.44
C ALA A 139 10.91 20.03 33.92
N ILE A 140 11.65 18.98 34.29
CA ILE A 140 11.31 17.59 33.96
C ILE A 140 10.02 17.16 34.66
N ALA A 141 9.89 17.44 35.96
CA ALA A 141 8.70 17.10 36.74
C ALA A 141 7.44 17.79 36.20
N GLN A 142 7.56 19.06 35.82
CA GLN A 142 6.46 19.81 35.22
C GLN A 142 6.08 19.26 33.84
N ARG A 143 7.07 18.91 33.02
CA ARG A 143 6.86 18.23 31.74
C ARG A 143 6.09 16.92 31.92
N ALA A 144 6.48 16.10 32.91
CA ALA A 144 5.81 14.84 33.24
C ALA A 144 4.37 15.05 33.70
N ARG A 145 4.11 16.09 34.50
CA ARG A 145 2.75 16.46 34.93
C ARG A 145 1.86 16.81 33.75
N TRP A 146 2.36 17.60 32.80
CA TRP A 146 1.58 17.97 31.62
C TRP A 146 1.32 16.79 30.68
N LEU A 147 2.27 15.87 30.52
CA LEU A 147 2.07 14.67 29.70
C LEU A 147 1.02 13.72 30.30
N ARG A 148 1.01 13.54 31.63
CA ARG A 148 -0.03 12.74 32.31
C ARG A 148 -1.45 13.31 32.12
N GLY A 149 -1.56 14.64 32.05
CA GLY A 149 -2.84 15.32 31.81
C GLY A 149 -3.18 15.52 30.32
N LEU A 150 -2.37 15.01 29.38
CA LEU A 150 -2.63 15.14 27.96
C LEU A 150 -3.65 14.06 27.53
N PRO A 151 -4.85 14.42 27.04
CA PRO A 151 -5.77 13.43 26.49
C PRO A 151 -5.12 12.77 25.27
N VAL A 152 -4.87 11.46 25.35
CA VAL A 152 -4.24 10.70 24.27
C VAL A 152 -5.24 10.54 23.14
N LYS A 153 -4.84 10.90 21.92
CA LYS A 153 -5.63 10.69 20.71
C LYS A 153 -4.74 10.29 19.55
N HIS A 154 -5.31 9.49 18.64
CA HIS A 154 -4.69 9.20 17.36
C HIS A 154 -4.67 10.45 16.48
N LEU A 155 -3.55 10.70 15.81
CA LEU A 155 -3.44 11.75 14.80
C LEU A 155 -3.81 11.15 13.45
N ALA A 156 -5.06 10.72 13.33
CA ALA A 156 -5.62 10.32 12.04
C ALA A 156 -5.92 11.57 11.21
N TYR A 157 -5.61 11.52 9.91
CA TYR A 157 -5.84 12.63 8.99
C TYR A 157 -7.26 12.64 8.38
N ALA A 158 -8.07 11.60 8.62
CA ALA A 158 -9.43 11.46 8.09
C ALA A 158 -10.35 10.76 9.11
N HIS A 159 -11.62 11.16 9.17
CA HIS A 159 -12.63 10.63 10.12
C HIS A 159 -12.80 9.11 10.03
N HIS A 160 -12.77 8.55 8.81
CA HIS A 160 -12.89 7.09 8.62
C HIS A 160 -11.71 6.31 9.22
N ALA A 161 -10.48 6.84 9.06
CA ALA A 161 -9.31 6.26 9.68
C ALA A 161 -9.40 6.34 11.21
N GLU A 162 -9.98 7.42 11.75
CA GLU A 162 -10.21 7.60 13.18
C GLU A 162 -11.22 6.58 13.74
N ALA A 163 -12.32 6.28 13.02
CA ALA A 163 -13.33 5.30 13.43
C ALA A 163 -12.78 3.87 13.51
N ILE A 164 -12.04 3.42 12.48
CA ILE A 164 -11.37 2.10 12.48
C ILE A 164 -10.33 2.07 13.61
N THR A 165 -9.51 3.11 13.74
CA THR A 165 -8.45 3.15 14.74
C THR A 165 -9.00 3.15 16.17
N SER A 166 -10.08 3.90 16.43
CA SER A 166 -10.68 3.98 17.77
C SER A 166 -11.30 2.66 18.20
N THR A 167 -11.82 1.87 17.26
CA THR A 167 -12.40 0.55 17.53
C THR A 167 -11.32 -0.50 17.75
N THR A 168 -10.27 -0.51 16.92
CA THR A 168 -9.24 -1.57 16.93
C THR A 168 -8.12 -1.33 17.94
N PHE A 169 -7.83 -0.08 18.31
CA PHE A 169 -6.67 0.29 19.13
C PHE A 169 -7.02 1.05 20.42
N ALA A 170 -8.22 0.83 20.96
CA ALA A 170 -8.66 1.49 22.20
C ALA A 170 -7.65 1.28 23.36
N GLU A 171 -6.99 0.13 23.42
CA GLU A 171 -6.00 -0.22 24.45
C GLU A 171 -4.72 0.64 24.38
N GLN A 172 -4.40 1.25 23.24
CA GLN A 172 -3.20 2.08 23.05
C GLN A 172 -3.39 3.53 23.55
N LEU A 173 -4.59 3.87 24.06
CA LEU A 173 -4.93 5.21 24.56
C LEU A 173 -4.59 5.42 26.04
N THR A 174 -3.90 4.48 26.69
CA THR A 174 -3.46 4.66 28.07
C THR A 174 -2.44 5.81 28.20
N PRO A 175 -2.66 6.78 29.11
CA PRO A 175 -1.70 7.84 29.36
C PRO A 175 -0.35 7.28 29.80
N ALA A 176 0.74 7.67 29.14
CA ALA A 176 2.07 7.32 29.62
C ALA A 176 2.35 8.02 30.96
N ILE A 177 2.83 7.26 31.94
CA ILE A 177 3.34 7.78 33.21
C ILE A 177 4.72 8.44 33.00
N ASN A 178 5.40 8.15 31.90
CA ASN A 178 6.82 8.42 31.73
C ASN A 178 7.14 9.54 30.71
N VAL A 179 8.13 10.37 31.05
CA VAL A 179 8.63 11.50 30.22
C VAL A 179 9.55 11.04 29.08
N LEU A 180 9.97 9.78 29.15
CA LEU A 180 10.86 9.15 28.18
C LEU A 180 10.07 8.65 26.96
N PRO A 181 10.71 8.57 25.78
CA PRO A 181 10.08 7.97 24.61
C PRO A 181 9.73 6.50 24.92
N GLN A 182 8.44 6.17 24.95
CA GLN A 182 8.00 4.78 25.04
C GLN A 182 8.13 4.10 23.67
N VAL A 183 8.33 2.77 23.70
CA VAL A 183 8.66 1.92 22.55
C VAL A 183 7.71 2.21 21.39
N GLN A 184 8.28 2.83 20.37
CA GLN A 184 7.67 3.00 19.06
C GLN A 184 7.65 1.64 18.38
N ILE A 185 6.60 1.32 17.61
CA ILE A 185 6.72 0.28 16.57
C ILE A 185 7.98 0.67 15.77
N SER A 186 8.99 -0.18 15.78
CA SER A 186 10.29 0.14 15.18
C SER A 186 10.10 0.34 13.68
N ALA A 187 11.01 1.07 13.03
CA ALA A 187 10.95 1.22 11.58
C ALA A 187 11.00 -0.15 10.87
N GLU A 188 11.75 -1.10 11.43
CA GLU A 188 11.86 -2.47 10.95
C GLU A 188 10.54 -3.23 11.08
N GLU A 189 9.85 -3.11 12.21
CA GLU A 189 8.56 -3.76 12.42
C GLU A 189 7.46 -3.15 11.54
N VAL A 190 7.47 -1.82 11.34
CA VAL A 190 6.57 -1.17 10.37
C VAL A 190 6.82 -1.72 8.96
N ALA A 191 8.08 -1.83 8.55
CA ALA A 191 8.44 -2.37 7.24
C ALA A 191 8.03 -3.84 7.09
N ALA A 192 8.23 -4.66 8.13
CA ALA A 192 7.83 -6.07 8.15
C ALA A 192 6.31 -6.24 7.98
N ARG A 193 5.50 -5.48 8.73
CA ARG A 193 4.03 -5.50 8.59
C ARG A 193 3.58 -5.08 7.19
N ILE A 194 4.20 -4.05 6.61
CA ILE A 194 3.90 -3.63 5.23
C ILE A 194 4.24 -4.76 4.24
N ALA A 195 5.39 -5.42 4.43
CA ALA A 195 5.82 -6.52 3.58
C ALA A 195 4.88 -7.73 3.67
N GLU A 196 4.43 -8.09 4.87
CA GLU A 196 3.46 -9.17 5.09
C GLU A 196 2.12 -8.89 4.40
N ILE A 197 1.58 -7.68 4.56
CA ILE A 197 0.34 -7.27 3.88
C ILE A 197 0.56 -7.30 2.37
N ASN A 198 1.71 -6.83 1.89
CA ASN A 198 2.02 -6.85 0.47
C ASN A 198 2.04 -8.27 -0.10
N ALA A 199 2.68 -9.21 0.60
CA ALA A 199 2.76 -10.61 0.21
C ALA A 199 1.37 -11.26 0.19
N ARG A 200 0.54 -10.98 1.21
CA ARG A 200 -0.85 -11.46 1.26
C ARG A 200 -1.66 -10.99 0.05
N PHE A 201 -1.58 -9.71 -0.30
CA PHE A 201 -2.28 -9.17 -1.49
C PHE A 201 -1.66 -9.63 -2.81
N ASP A 202 -0.41 -10.07 -2.84
CA ASP A 202 0.20 -10.69 -4.02
C ASP A 202 -0.30 -12.13 -4.21
N ALA A 203 -0.50 -12.87 -3.12
CA ALA A 203 -1.04 -14.23 -3.13
C ALA A 203 -2.51 -14.28 -3.60
N TYR A 204 -3.32 -13.27 -3.28
CA TYR A 204 -4.73 -13.19 -3.69
C TYR A 204 -4.97 -12.63 -5.09
N ARG A 205 -3.92 -12.38 -5.88
CA ARG A 205 -4.12 -11.92 -7.26
C ARG A 205 -4.86 -13.01 -8.04
N PRO A 206 -5.91 -12.66 -8.80
CA PRO A 206 -6.61 -13.62 -9.63
C PRO A 206 -5.63 -14.40 -10.54
N PRO A 207 -5.73 -15.74 -10.61
CA PRO A 207 -4.90 -16.52 -11.50
C PRO A 207 -5.22 -16.13 -12.95
N ARG A 208 -4.19 -15.97 -13.77
CA ARG A 208 -4.34 -15.49 -15.15
C ARG A 208 -3.56 -16.35 -16.10
N LEU A 209 -4.14 -16.67 -17.24
CA LEU A 209 -3.48 -17.45 -18.27
C LEU A 209 -3.24 -16.56 -19.49
N ARG A 210 -1.98 -16.41 -19.87
CA ARG A 210 -1.57 -15.80 -21.14
C ARG A 210 -1.17 -16.87 -22.12
N VAL A 211 -1.83 -16.91 -23.28
CA VAL A 211 -1.44 -17.74 -24.42
C VAL A 211 -1.11 -16.83 -25.59
N ARG A 212 0.12 -16.94 -26.09
CA ARG A 212 0.59 -16.20 -27.24
C ARG A 212 1.10 -17.14 -28.31
N VAL A 213 0.55 -17.02 -29.50
CA VAL A 213 1.01 -17.70 -30.71
C VAL A 213 1.53 -16.64 -31.67
N LYS A 214 2.76 -16.78 -32.16
CA LYS A 214 3.36 -15.82 -33.09
C LYS A 214 4.22 -16.53 -34.13
N SER A 215 4.06 -16.15 -35.39
CA SER A 215 4.96 -16.55 -36.47
C SER A 215 6.21 -15.66 -36.49
N TYR A 216 7.38 -16.28 -36.65
CA TYR A 216 8.69 -15.59 -36.76
C TYR A 216 9.39 -15.85 -38.10
N GLY A 217 8.65 -16.32 -39.12
CA GLY A 217 9.16 -16.64 -40.46
C GLY A 217 8.19 -17.57 -41.19
N LYS A 218 8.51 -17.98 -42.43
CA LYS A 218 7.60 -18.82 -43.25
C LYS A 218 7.27 -20.18 -42.62
N ASP A 219 8.18 -20.71 -41.80
CA ASP A 219 8.12 -22.12 -41.38
C ASP A 219 8.19 -22.33 -39.86
N ARG A 220 8.02 -21.28 -39.05
CA ARG A 220 8.18 -21.39 -37.60
C ARG A 220 7.16 -20.60 -36.80
N LEU A 221 6.37 -21.34 -36.04
CA LEU A 221 5.37 -20.82 -35.13
C LEU A 221 5.84 -21.00 -33.68
N SER A 222 5.79 -19.93 -32.89
CA SER A 222 6.15 -19.95 -31.47
C SER A 222 4.91 -19.82 -30.60
N ILE A 223 4.77 -20.71 -29.61
CA ILE A 223 3.68 -20.75 -28.64
C ILE A 223 4.26 -20.47 -27.26
N ALA A 224 3.80 -19.42 -26.60
CA ALA A 224 4.17 -19.09 -25.23
C ALA A 224 2.94 -19.16 -24.33
N VAL A 225 3.03 -19.96 -23.27
CA VAL A 225 2.01 -20.07 -22.22
C VAL A 225 2.62 -19.53 -20.93
N SER A 226 1.91 -18.65 -20.22
CA SER A 226 2.37 -18.06 -18.97
C SER A 226 1.23 -17.83 -17.98
N ASP A 227 1.52 -17.97 -16.70
CA ASP A 227 0.61 -17.70 -15.58
C ASP A 227 0.39 -16.20 -15.27
N GLY A 228 1.05 -15.32 -16.03
CA GLY A 228 1.00 -13.88 -15.80
C GLY A 228 1.48 -13.43 -14.41
N GLY A 229 2.10 -14.33 -13.62
CA GLY A 229 2.52 -14.14 -12.24
C GLY A 229 3.73 -13.23 -12.09
N GLN A 230 4.19 -13.04 -10.86
CA GLN A 230 5.45 -12.34 -10.54
C GLN A 230 6.17 -13.09 -9.40
N PRO A 231 7.20 -13.91 -9.71
CA PRO A 231 7.74 -14.20 -11.05
C PRO A 231 6.75 -15.02 -11.89
N ALA A 232 6.72 -14.77 -13.20
CA ALA A 232 5.83 -15.51 -14.11
C ALA A 232 6.41 -16.88 -14.44
N GLN A 233 5.66 -17.96 -14.20
CA GLN A 233 5.92 -19.24 -14.82
C GLN A 233 5.55 -19.16 -16.30
N ARG A 234 6.47 -19.58 -17.18
CA ARG A 234 6.26 -19.55 -18.62
C ARG A 234 6.92 -20.72 -19.32
N LYS A 235 6.26 -21.25 -20.34
CA LYS A 235 6.79 -22.25 -21.25
C LYS A 235 6.69 -21.72 -22.68
N LEU A 236 7.79 -21.87 -23.42
CA LEU A 236 7.89 -21.50 -24.83
C LEU A 236 8.13 -22.77 -25.65
N MET A 237 7.35 -22.93 -26.71
CA MET A 237 7.44 -24.06 -27.62
C MET A 237 7.46 -23.55 -29.05
N GLN A 238 8.05 -24.33 -29.96
CA GLN A 238 8.10 -24.02 -31.38
C GLN A 238 7.52 -25.19 -32.18
N ILE A 239 6.82 -24.86 -33.26
CA ILE A 239 6.30 -25.80 -34.25
C ILE A 239 6.94 -25.43 -35.59
N ASN A 240 7.52 -26.43 -36.26
CA ASN A 240 7.95 -26.30 -37.65
C ASN A 240 6.72 -26.50 -38.55
N THR A 241 6.43 -25.51 -39.39
CA THR A 241 5.25 -25.50 -40.26
C THR A 241 5.58 -25.77 -41.73
N ALA A 242 6.85 -25.98 -42.09
CA ALA A 242 7.30 -26.13 -43.49
C ALA A 242 6.61 -27.26 -44.26
N SER A 243 6.30 -28.36 -43.58
CA SER A 243 5.79 -29.59 -44.18
C SER A 243 4.36 -29.92 -43.75
N LEU A 244 3.67 -29.00 -43.07
CA LEU A 244 2.36 -29.23 -42.50
C LEU A 244 1.27 -28.50 -43.28
N SER A 245 0.15 -29.18 -43.52
CA SER A 245 -1.05 -28.53 -44.03
C SER A 245 -1.61 -27.53 -42.99
N PRO A 246 -2.41 -26.54 -43.41
CA PRO A 246 -3.06 -25.62 -42.47
C PRO A 246 -3.87 -26.33 -41.37
N GLU A 247 -4.50 -27.46 -41.69
CA GLU A 247 -5.23 -28.30 -40.73
C GLU A 247 -4.29 -28.96 -39.71
N GLU A 248 -3.16 -29.51 -40.16
CA GLU A 248 -2.15 -30.13 -39.31
C GLU A 248 -1.46 -29.11 -38.40
N ILE A 249 -1.23 -27.89 -38.91
CA ILE A 249 -0.71 -26.77 -38.10
C ILE A 249 -1.71 -26.43 -36.99
N ARG A 250 -3.01 -26.27 -37.32
CA ARG A 250 -4.06 -25.99 -36.34
C ARG A 250 -4.15 -27.08 -35.26
N ALA A 251 -4.19 -28.34 -35.67
CA ALA A 251 -4.23 -29.47 -34.74
C ALA A 251 -2.99 -29.51 -33.83
N SER A 252 -1.81 -29.28 -34.39
CA SER A 252 -0.55 -29.23 -33.64
C SER A 252 -0.50 -28.07 -32.64
N VAL A 253 -0.95 -26.88 -33.04
CA VAL A 253 -1.05 -25.70 -32.16
C VAL A 253 -2.00 -25.98 -31.01
N ARG A 254 -3.19 -26.51 -31.32
CA ARG A 254 -4.24 -26.84 -30.34
C ARG A 254 -3.71 -27.84 -29.29
N ALA A 255 -3.15 -28.95 -29.74
CA ALA A 255 -2.58 -29.98 -28.86
C ALA A 255 -1.45 -29.42 -27.98
N ARG A 256 -0.56 -28.58 -28.55
CA ARG A 256 0.57 -28.01 -27.82
C ARG A 256 0.14 -26.98 -26.78
N ILE A 257 -0.87 -26.15 -27.08
CA ILE A 257 -1.44 -25.20 -26.14
C ILE A 257 -2.03 -25.96 -24.95
N TYR A 258 -2.95 -26.90 -25.17
CA TYR A 258 -3.64 -27.59 -24.08
C TYR A 258 -2.71 -28.43 -23.22
N SER A 259 -1.79 -29.18 -23.84
CA SER A 259 -0.75 -29.92 -23.10
C SER A 259 0.11 -29.00 -22.24
N THR A 260 0.45 -27.81 -22.75
CA THR A 260 1.29 -26.87 -22.00
C THR A 260 0.51 -26.20 -20.88
N ILE A 261 -0.76 -25.83 -21.10
CA ILE A 261 -1.63 -25.31 -20.05
C ILE A 261 -1.73 -26.35 -18.93
N GLY A 262 -1.98 -27.62 -19.26
CA GLY A 262 -2.03 -28.70 -18.27
C GLY A 262 -0.73 -28.89 -17.48
N ALA A 263 0.41 -28.57 -18.09
CA ALA A 263 1.71 -28.66 -17.44
C ALA A 263 2.14 -27.37 -16.71
N VAL A 264 1.42 -26.26 -16.84
CA VAL A 264 1.65 -25.00 -16.09
C VAL A 264 0.62 -24.87 -14.96
N TYR A 265 -0.61 -25.33 -15.20
CA TYR A 265 -1.72 -25.37 -14.27
C TYR A 265 -2.10 -26.82 -13.97
N ASP A 266 -3.19 -27.30 -14.59
CA ASP A 266 -3.72 -28.66 -14.46
C ASP A 266 -4.65 -28.98 -15.66
N ALA A 267 -5.15 -30.21 -15.69
CA ALA A 267 -6.03 -30.69 -16.76
C ALA A 267 -7.37 -29.92 -16.84
N ASP A 268 -7.90 -29.47 -15.69
CA ASP A 268 -9.19 -28.78 -15.63
C ASP A 268 -9.09 -27.40 -16.28
N VAL A 269 -8.01 -26.66 -16.03
CA VAL A 269 -7.74 -25.37 -16.67
C VAL A 269 -7.51 -25.53 -18.17
N ALA A 270 -6.84 -26.61 -18.59
CA ALA A 270 -6.64 -26.90 -20.01
C ALA A 270 -7.98 -27.19 -20.72
N GLN A 271 -8.85 -27.97 -20.09
CA GLN A 271 -10.18 -28.27 -20.61
C GLN A 271 -11.06 -27.02 -20.66
N TRP A 272 -11.13 -26.25 -19.58
CA TRP A 272 -11.86 -24.98 -19.54
C TRP A 272 -11.41 -24.03 -20.67
N PHE A 273 -10.10 -23.88 -20.87
CA PHE A 273 -9.59 -23.01 -21.93
C PHE A 273 -9.98 -23.53 -23.32
N ALA A 274 -9.97 -24.85 -23.51
CA ALA A 274 -10.41 -25.47 -24.77
C ALA A 274 -11.90 -25.19 -25.05
N GLU A 275 -12.76 -25.36 -24.06
CA GLU A 275 -14.22 -25.18 -24.19
C GLU A 275 -14.61 -23.71 -24.38
N VAL A 276 -14.01 -22.79 -23.60
CA VAL A 276 -14.43 -21.39 -23.59
C VAL A 276 -13.72 -20.54 -24.65
N HIS A 277 -12.47 -20.87 -24.96
CA HIS A 277 -11.63 -20.05 -25.85
C HIS A 277 -11.10 -20.80 -27.07
N GLY A 278 -11.11 -22.14 -27.06
CA GLY A 278 -10.58 -22.95 -28.15
C GLY A 278 -11.28 -22.68 -29.47
N ASP A 279 -12.61 -22.66 -29.47
CA ASP A 279 -13.36 -22.46 -30.72
C ASP A 279 -13.19 -21.04 -31.27
N ALA A 280 -13.21 -20.02 -30.42
CA ALA A 280 -13.03 -18.63 -30.83
C ALA A 280 -11.62 -18.31 -31.36
N LEU A 281 -10.60 -19.07 -30.96
CA LEU A 281 -9.20 -18.79 -31.29
C LEU A 281 -8.57 -19.76 -32.29
N LEU A 282 -9.11 -20.99 -32.41
CA LEU A 282 -8.44 -22.11 -33.09
C LEU A 282 -9.37 -22.87 -34.04
N THR A 283 -10.55 -22.35 -34.39
CA THR A 283 -11.42 -22.93 -35.43
C THR A 283 -10.97 -22.54 -36.84
N GLU A 284 -11.52 -23.25 -37.82
CA GLU A 284 -11.36 -22.92 -39.22
C GLU A 284 -11.94 -21.54 -39.54
N GLY A 285 -11.11 -20.66 -40.10
CA GLY A 285 -11.46 -19.26 -40.40
C GLY A 285 -11.17 -18.26 -39.26
N ALA A 286 -11.03 -18.70 -38.01
CA ALA A 286 -10.72 -17.83 -36.87
C ALA A 286 -9.22 -17.69 -36.57
N PHE A 287 -8.41 -18.66 -36.99
CA PHE A 287 -6.96 -18.68 -36.75
C PHE A 287 -6.15 -18.43 -38.02
N ASP A 288 -5.53 -17.25 -38.09
CA ASP A 288 -4.49 -16.94 -39.08
C ASP A 288 -3.11 -17.28 -38.52
N VAL A 289 -2.40 -18.19 -39.19
CA VAL A 289 -1.05 -18.64 -38.79
C VAL A 289 -0.01 -17.51 -38.90
N SER A 290 -0.18 -16.60 -39.85
CA SER A 290 0.74 -15.50 -40.11
C SER A 290 0.62 -14.38 -39.05
N GLU A 291 -0.59 -14.10 -38.60
CA GLU A 291 -0.86 -13.10 -37.56
C GLU A 291 -0.68 -13.68 -36.15
N GLY A 292 -1.13 -14.92 -35.94
CA GLY A 292 -1.20 -15.54 -34.62
C GLY A 292 -2.17 -14.83 -33.68
N PHE A 293 -1.99 -14.97 -32.37
CA PHE A 293 -2.81 -14.27 -31.37
C PHE A 293 -2.07 -14.09 -30.05
N ASN A 294 -2.59 -13.20 -29.20
CA ASN A 294 -2.11 -13.00 -27.85
C ASN A 294 -3.30 -12.74 -26.93
N VAL A 295 -3.69 -13.75 -26.17
CA VAL A 295 -4.85 -13.70 -25.28
C VAL A 295 -4.39 -13.75 -23.82
N LEU A 296 -5.02 -12.95 -22.97
CA LEU A 296 -4.88 -13.00 -21.52
C LEU A 296 -6.28 -13.19 -20.94
N VAL A 297 -6.46 -14.27 -20.19
CA VAL A 297 -7.73 -14.63 -19.55
C VAL A 297 -7.54 -14.83 -18.06
N TRP A 298 -8.62 -14.70 -17.30
CA TRP A 298 -8.65 -15.03 -15.88
C TRP A 298 -9.05 -16.50 -15.73
N VAL A 299 -8.21 -17.28 -15.07
CA VAL A 299 -8.50 -18.68 -14.80
C VAL A 299 -9.62 -18.72 -13.76
N PRO A 300 -10.70 -19.48 -13.99
CA PRO A 300 -11.77 -19.62 -13.02
C PRO A 300 -11.19 -20.25 -11.75
N VAL A 301 -11.39 -19.57 -10.63
CA VAL A 301 -11.13 -20.19 -9.32
C VAL A 301 -12.25 -21.22 -9.15
N LYS A 302 -11.90 -22.49 -8.89
CA LYS A 302 -12.91 -23.48 -8.47
C LYS A 302 -13.68 -22.84 -7.32
N ALA A 303 -14.94 -22.50 -7.53
CA ALA A 303 -15.79 -22.10 -6.43
C ALA A 303 -15.69 -23.24 -5.41
N GLU A 304 -15.35 -22.91 -4.17
CA GLU A 304 -15.64 -23.81 -3.05
C GLU A 304 -17.15 -24.00 -3.06
N LEU A 305 -17.61 -25.03 -3.77
CA LEU A 305 -18.94 -25.59 -3.64
C LEU A 305 -18.97 -26.26 -2.27
N SER A 306 -19.27 -25.45 -1.27
CA SER A 306 -19.74 -25.88 0.03
C SER A 306 -20.89 -24.96 0.42
N LEU A 307 -22.09 -25.35 -0.02
CA LEU A 307 -23.29 -25.22 0.79
C LEU A 307 -23.33 -26.40 1.77
#